data_AF-A0A1Q9P6K9-F1
#
_entry.id   AF-A0A1Q9P6K9-F1
#
_cell.length_a   1.000
_cell.length_b   1.000
_cell.length_c   1.000
_cell.angle_alpha   90.00
_cell.angle_beta   90.00
_cell.angle_gamma   90.00
#
_symmetry.space_group_name_H-M   'P 1'
#
loop_
_entity.id
_entity.type
_entity.pdbx_description
1 polymer ?
#
loop_
_entity_poly.entity_id
_entity_poly.type
_entity_poly.pdbx_seq_one_letter_code
_entity_poly.pdbx_strand_id
1 'polypeptide(L)'
;EYKMKKFIMQPEFTNYCNFKCIFCPHSVYRKKLETGNQFNREKGFMSRKLFDLFLANAEKYAKRIRIGFFGEQMLHPKFEEYIRSFPVNRNYVVELNTNWSLVTEKNI
;
A
#
# COMPACT_ATOMS: atom_id res chain seq x y z
N GLU A 1 1.80 27.29 20.99
CA GLU A 1 1.10 26.10 20.45
C GLU A 1 2.12 25.03 20.06
N TYR A 2 1.89 23.76 20.39
CA TYR A 2 2.77 22.67 19.97
C TYR A 2 2.39 22.25 18.55
N LYS A 3 3.27 22.51 17.56
CA LYS A 3 3.00 22.14 16.16
C LYS A 3 3.18 20.64 16.00
N MET A 4 2.07 19.91 15.93
CA MET A 4 2.05 18.46 15.72
C MET A 4 2.89 18.08 14.49
N LYS A 5 3.86 17.17 14.65
CA LYS A 5 4.65 16.66 13.53
C LYS A 5 3.74 15.89 12.58
N LYS A 6 3.82 16.21 11.29
CA LYS A 6 3.16 15.45 10.22
C LYS A 6 4.09 14.34 9.71
N PHE A 7 3.55 13.17 9.42
CA PHE A 7 4.29 11.94 9.11
C PHE A 7 4.13 11.48 7.66
N ILE A 8 5.00 10.57 7.22
CA ILE A 8 4.75 9.76 6.04
C ILE A 8 3.99 8.52 6.50
N MET A 9 2.79 8.30 5.97
CA MET A 9 1.98 7.12 6.26
C MET A 9 1.98 6.19 5.04
N GLN A 10 2.19 4.90 5.25
CA GLN A 10 2.37 3.93 4.15
C GLN A 10 1.39 2.76 4.28
N PRO A 11 0.17 2.87 3.70
CA PRO A 11 -0.75 1.75 3.65
C PRO A 11 -0.33 0.72 2.58
N GLU A 12 -0.50 -0.56 2.87
CA GLU A 12 -0.42 -1.65 1.89
C GLU A 12 -1.84 -2.18 1.65
N PHE A 13 -2.47 -1.81 0.54
CA PHE A 13 -3.81 -2.27 0.16
C PHE A 13 -3.84 -3.78 -0.02
N THR A 14 -2.80 -4.34 -0.62
CA THR A 14 -2.62 -5.78 -0.67
C THR A 14 -1.14 -6.12 -0.66
N ASN A 15 -0.82 -7.28 -0.09
CA ASN A 15 0.49 -7.87 -0.16
C ASN A 15 0.56 -8.99 -1.22
N TYR A 16 -0.47 -9.18 -2.05
CA TYR A 16 -0.34 -9.98 -3.28
C TYR A 16 0.48 -9.20 -4.32
N CYS A 17 1.28 -9.90 -5.12
CA CYS A 17 2.00 -9.31 -6.26
C CYS A 17 2.02 -10.32 -7.40
N ASN A 18 1.80 -9.86 -8.63
CA ASN A 18 1.85 -10.67 -9.84
C ASN A 18 3.29 -10.90 -10.34
N PHE A 19 4.27 -10.18 -9.79
CA PHE A 19 5.69 -10.38 -10.08
C PHE A 19 6.40 -11.14 -8.95
N LYS A 20 7.51 -11.81 -9.29
CA LYS A 20 8.43 -12.50 -8.38
C LYS A 20 9.87 -12.04 -8.62
N CYS A 21 10.10 -10.73 -8.57
CA CYS A 21 11.42 -10.13 -8.81
C CYS A 21 12.48 -10.79 -7.93
N ILE A 22 13.66 -11.11 -8.49
CA ILE A 22 14.70 -11.90 -7.80
C ILE A 22 15.11 -11.31 -6.44
N PHE A 23 15.15 -9.98 -6.33
CA PHE A 23 15.52 -9.25 -5.13
C PHE A 23 14.36 -9.02 -4.14
N CYS A 24 13.13 -9.35 -4.51
CA CYS A 24 11.95 -9.17 -3.65
C CYS A 24 11.70 -10.42 -2.80
N PRO A 25 11.32 -10.31 -1.51
CA PRO A 25 10.97 -11.46 -0.67
C PRO A 25 9.88 -12.37 -1.26
N HIS A 26 9.07 -11.87 -2.21
CA HIS A 26 8.12 -12.67 -2.97
C HIS A 26 8.76 -13.81 -3.79
N SER A 27 10.02 -13.70 -4.23
CA SER A 27 10.75 -14.75 -4.97
C SER A 27 11.02 -16.00 -4.12
N VAL A 28 11.01 -15.83 -2.80
CA VAL A 28 11.27 -16.85 -1.79
C VAL A 28 10.08 -17.03 -0.83
N TYR A 29 8.87 -16.61 -1.21
CA TYR A 29 7.69 -16.74 -0.35
C TYR A 29 7.49 -18.17 0.15
N ARG A 30 7.37 -18.32 1.48
CA ARG A 30 7.32 -19.59 2.22
C ARG A 30 8.51 -20.55 2.01
N LYS A 31 9.56 -20.16 1.29
CA LYS A 31 10.81 -20.93 1.25
C LYS A 31 11.59 -20.69 2.53
N LYS A 32 12.13 -21.76 3.12
CA LYS A 32 13.05 -21.68 4.25
C LYS A 32 14.42 -21.29 3.69
N LEU A 33 14.96 -20.15 4.13
CA LEU A 33 16.32 -19.75 3.77
C LEU A 33 17.33 -20.45 4.69
N GLU A 34 18.58 -20.55 4.25
CA GLU A 34 19.67 -21.13 5.06
C GLU A 34 19.85 -20.40 6.40
N THR A 35 19.55 -19.10 6.43
CA THR A 35 19.54 -18.26 7.64
C THR A 35 18.40 -18.59 8.61
N GLY A 36 17.49 -19.50 8.26
CA GLY A 36 16.29 -19.83 9.04
C GLY A 36 15.14 -18.82 8.87
N ASN A 37 15.38 -17.65 8.28
CA ASN A 37 14.35 -16.65 8.01
C ASN A 37 13.37 -17.13 6.93
N GLN A 38 12.09 -16.78 7.09
CA GLN A 38 11.04 -17.13 6.15
C GLN A 38 10.13 -15.92 5.89
N PHE A 39 9.94 -15.57 4.62
CA PHE A 39 8.92 -14.59 4.24
C PHE A 39 7.57 -15.32 4.11
N ASN A 40 6.78 -15.34 5.18
CA ASN A 40 5.56 -16.14 5.30
C ASN A 40 4.32 -15.34 5.72
N ARG A 41 4.36 -14.00 5.59
CA ARG A 41 3.21 -13.10 5.86
C ARG A 41 1.94 -13.67 5.21
N GLU A 42 0.87 -13.76 5.99
CA GLU A 42 -0.44 -14.14 5.47
C GLU A 42 -0.85 -13.15 4.37
N LYS A 43 -1.33 -13.70 3.25
CA LYS A 43 -1.71 -12.88 2.10
C LYS A 43 -3.14 -12.42 2.22
N GLY A 44 -3.41 -11.17 1.84
CA GLY A 44 -4.73 -10.61 1.99
C GLY A 44 -4.91 -9.25 1.34
N PHE A 45 -6.11 -8.74 1.55
CA PHE A 45 -6.59 -7.46 1.08
C PHE A 45 -6.98 -6.61 2.29
N MET A 46 -6.56 -5.35 2.33
CA MET A 46 -6.91 -4.41 3.38
C MET A 46 -8.44 -4.27 3.45
N SER A 47 -9.02 -4.45 4.63
CA SER A 47 -10.47 -4.30 4.80
C SER A 47 -10.91 -2.83 4.70
N ARG A 48 -12.16 -2.61 4.29
CA ARG A 48 -12.73 -1.27 4.18
C ARG A 48 -12.69 -0.51 5.50
N LYS A 49 -13.03 -1.18 6.60
CA LYS A 49 -12.99 -0.63 7.97
C LYS A 49 -11.59 -0.12 8.34
N LEU A 50 -10.53 -0.86 8.00
CA LEU A 50 -9.16 -0.45 8.27
C LEU A 50 -8.75 0.75 7.40
N PHE A 51 -9.17 0.76 6.14
CA PHE A 51 -8.92 1.87 5.24
C PHE A 51 -9.61 3.17 5.68
N ASP A 52 -10.87 3.10 6.13
CA ASP A 52 -11.58 4.27 6.66
C ASP A 52 -10.89 4.82 7.93
N LEU A 53 -10.42 3.95 8.83
CA LEU A 53 -9.62 4.35 9.99
C LEU A 53 -8.31 5.01 9.57
N PHE A 54 -7.64 4.48 8.55
CA PHE A 54 -6.44 5.06 7.99
C PHE A 54 -6.68 6.48 7.45
N LEU A 55 -7.74 6.71 6.68
CA LEU A 55 -8.09 8.03 6.14
C LEU A 55 -8.36 9.05 7.26
N ALA A 56 -9.11 8.65 8.29
CA ALA A 56 -9.40 9.50 9.44
C ALA A 56 -8.12 9.94 10.19
N ASN A 57 -7.12 9.07 10.26
CA ASN A 57 -5.82 9.40 10.84
C ASN A 57 -4.94 10.22 9.89
N ALA A 58 -4.99 9.94 8.59
CA ALA A 58 -4.22 10.66 7.59
C ALA A 58 -4.56 12.16 7.56
N GLU A 59 -5.83 12.52 7.69
CA GLU A 59 -6.24 13.94 7.72
C GLU A 59 -5.56 14.72 8.85
N LYS A 60 -5.43 14.08 10.02
CA LYS A 60 -4.81 14.68 11.20
C LYS A 60 -3.29 14.66 11.12
N TYR A 61 -2.71 13.56 10.67
CA TYR A 61 -1.29 13.26 10.91
C TYR A 61 -0.44 13.13 9.66
N ALA A 62 -1.00 12.96 8.47
CA ALA A 62 -0.20 12.77 7.26
C ALA A 62 0.34 14.11 6.72
N LYS A 63 1.62 14.08 6.36
CA LYS A 63 2.23 14.99 5.37
C LYS A 63 2.15 14.37 3.98
N ARG A 64 2.27 13.05 3.92
CA ARG A 64 2.34 12.26 2.69
C ARG A 64 1.84 10.85 2.93
N ILE A 65 1.16 10.31 1.94
CA ILE A 65 0.73 8.93 1.87
C ILE A 65 1.49 8.24 0.74
N ARG A 66 2.14 7.12 1.04
CA ARG A 66 2.80 6.26 0.05
C ARG A 66 2.10 4.91 0.03
N ILE A 67 1.25 4.67 -0.96
CA ILE A 67 0.54 3.40 -1.09
C ILE A 67 1.51 2.37 -1.66
N GLY A 68 1.84 1.34 -0.89
CA GLY A 68 2.76 0.28 -1.31
C GLY A 68 3.54 -0.34 -0.15
N PHE A 69 4.09 -1.53 -0.36
CA PHE A 69 5.12 -2.14 0.49
C PHE A 69 5.76 -3.32 -0.26
N PHE A 70 5.23 -4.54 -0.16
CA PHE A 70 5.72 -5.70 -0.91
C PHE A 70 4.72 -6.20 -1.98
N GLY A 71 3.44 -5.86 -1.87
CA GLY A 71 2.44 -6.20 -2.89
C GLY A 71 2.36 -5.21 -4.07
N GLU A 72 1.64 -5.63 -5.11
CA GLU A 72 1.16 -4.78 -6.20
C GLU A 72 -0.24 -4.28 -5.86
N GLN A 73 -0.36 -2.97 -5.63
CA GLN A 73 -1.55 -2.37 -5.02
C GLN A 73 -2.75 -2.37 -5.96
N MET A 74 -2.51 -2.34 -7.28
CA MET A 74 -3.57 -2.41 -8.31
C MET A 74 -4.25 -3.79 -8.39
N LEU A 75 -3.71 -4.82 -7.71
CA LEU A 75 -4.38 -6.13 -7.58
C LEU A 75 -5.50 -6.14 -6.53
N HIS A 76 -5.64 -5.08 -5.72
CA HIS A 76 -6.74 -5.01 -4.76
C HIS A 76 -8.08 -4.96 -5.52
N PRO A 77 -9.06 -5.84 -5.24
CA PRO A 77 -10.31 -5.90 -6.01
C PRO A 77 -11.15 -4.62 -5.92
N LYS A 78 -10.89 -3.80 -4.91
CA LYS A 78 -11.51 -2.50 -4.69
C LYS A 78 -10.54 -1.33 -4.86
N PHE A 79 -9.50 -1.50 -5.67
CA PHE A 79 -8.46 -0.46 -5.85
C PHE A 79 -9.07 0.89 -6.25
N GLU A 80 -9.90 0.94 -7.28
CA GLU A 80 -10.55 2.17 -7.72
C GLU A 80 -11.43 2.80 -6.64
N GLU A 81 -12.18 1.99 -5.87
CA GLU A 81 -13.00 2.45 -4.74
C GLU A 81 -12.13 3.17 -3.70
N TYR A 82 -10.96 2.61 -3.38
CA TYR A 82 -10.05 3.17 -2.37
C TYR A 82 -9.40 4.45 -2.88
N ILE A 83 -8.95 4.49 -4.14
CA ILE A 83 -8.38 5.70 -4.74
C ILE A 83 -9.42 6.85 -4.76
N ARG A 84 -10.67 6.56 -5.12
CA ARG A 84 -11.75 7.56 -5.14
C ARG A 84 -12.17 8.05 -3.75
N SER A 85 -11.86 7.30 -2.70
CA SER A 85 -12.20 7.66 -1.33
C SER A 85 -11.25 8.68 -0.71
N PHE A 86 -10.10 8.96 -1.32
CA PHE A 86 -9.24 10.05 -0.87
C PHE A 86 -9.92 11.40 -1.12
N PRO A 87 -9.98 12.31 -0.13
CA PRO A 87 -10.54 13.64 -0.31
C PRO A 87 -9.82 14.41 -1.43
N VAL A 88 -10.59 15.14 -2.24
CA VAL A 88 -10.06 16.05 -3.27
C VAL A 88 -9.27 17.18 -2.62
N ASN A 89 -9.86 17.80 -1.59
CA ASN A 89 -9.21 18.81 -0.77
C ASN A 89 -8.54 18.10 0.42
N ARG A 90 -7.24 17.90 0.33
CA ARG A 90 -6.43 17.21 1.36
C ARG A 90 -5.15 17.96 1.66
N ASN A 91 -4.68 17.88 2.91
CA ASN A 91 -3.45 18.53 3.37
C ASN A 91 -2.17 17.69 3.16
N TYR A 92 -2.28 16.55 2.46
CA TYR A 92 -1.21 15.61 2.18
C TYR A 92 -1.14 15.21 0.70
N VAL A 93 0.05 14.82 0.26
CA VAL A 93 0.27 14.24 -1.07
C VAL A 93 0.00 12.73 -1.02
N VAL A 94 -0.61 12.18 -2.06
CA VAL A 94 -0.81 10.73 -2.24
C VAL A 94 0.08 10.26 -3.36
N GLU A 95 0.86 9.21 -3.11
CA GLU A 95 1.76 8.56 -4.06
C GLU A 95 1.41 7.07 -4.13
N LEU A 96 1.49 6.50 -5.34
CA LEU A 96 1.31 5.08 -5.57
C LEU A 96 2.63 4.45 -6.02
N ASN A 97 3.03 3.36 -5.36
CA ASN A 97 4.08 2.48 -5.87
C ASN A 97 3.42 1.26 -6.55
N THR A 98 3.75 1.05 -7.82
CA THR A 98 3.24 -0.04 -8.66
C THR A 98 4.36 -0.54 -9.58
N ASN A 99 4.29 -1.80 -9.96
CA ASN A 99 5.14 -2.42 -10.98
C ASN A 99 4.68 -2.11 -12.42
N TRP A 100 3.65 -1.28 -12.58
CA TRP A 100 3.14 -0.77 -13.85
C TRP A 100 2.44 -1.80 -14.76
N SER A 101 2.40 -3.08 -14.37
CA SER A 101 1.83 -4.15 -15.21
C SER A 101 0.31 -4.08 -15.41
N LEU A 102 -0.40 -3.31 -14.59
CA LEU A 102 -1.85 -3.12 -14.63
C LEU A 102 -2.24 -1.68 -14.99
N VAL A 103 -1.27 -0.82 -15.28
CA VAL A 103 -1.51 0.55 -15.73
C VAL A 103 -1.96 0.53 -17.18
N THR A 104 -3.00 1.29 -17.48
CA THR A 104 -3.65 1.42 -18.79
C THR A 104 -3.99 2.88 -19.02
N GLU A 105 -4.24 3.29 -20.27
CA GLU A 105 -4.67 4.67 -20.57
C GLU A 105 -5.94 5.09 -19.82
N LYS A 106 -6.80 4.13 -19.44
CA LYS A 106 -8.03 4.42 -18.70
C LYS A 106 -7.80 4.81 -17.23
N ASN A 107 -6.70 4.34 -16.62
CA ASN A 107 -6.43 4.50 -15.18
C ASN A 107 -5.18 5.35 -14.88
N ILE A 108 -4.68 6.05 -15.92
CA ILE A 108 -3.78 7.21 -15.84
C ILE A 108 -4.66 8.47 -15.80
#